data_AF-A0A090Q5G9-F1
#
_entry.id   AF-A0A090Q5G9-F1
#
_cell.length_a   1.000
_cell.length_b   1.000
_cell.length_c   1.000
_cell.angle_alpha   90.00
_cell.angle_beta   90.00
_cell.angle_gamma   90.00
#
_symmetry.space_group_name_H-M   'P 1'
#
loop_
_entity.id
_entity.type
_entity.pdbx_description
1 polymer ?
#
loop_
_entity_poly.entity_id
_entity_poly.type
_entity_poly.pdbx_seq_one_letter_code
_entity_poly.pdbx_strand_id
1 'polypeptide(L)'
;MAEPMKEVHGFEGLSKKGEWWRENFEVHGNKVSDPIVADNHFAVTFWMDTTHKPSGQRSQMTEIGVYQVKDGKIWREQFFYNTEE
;
A
#
# COMPACT_ATOMS: atom_id res chain seq x y z
N MET A 1 -13.27 12.17 3.91
CA MET A 1 -13.91 10.84 3.81
C MET A 1 -13.10 9.90 4.70
N ALA A 2 -13.68 9.31 5.75
CA ALA A 2 -12.94 8.42 6.65
C ALA A 2 -12.54 7.14 5.88
N GLU A 3 -11.24 6.89 5.74
CA GLU A 3 -10.70 5.73 5.03
C GLU A 3 -11.10 4.44 5.79
N PRO A 4 -11.90 3.54 5.19
CA PRO A 4 -12.50 2.41 5.91
C PRO A 4 -11.50 1.34 6.41
N MET A 5 -10.18 1.55 6.27
CA MET A 5 -9.13 0.59 6.63
C MET A 5 -7.82 1.27 7.05
N LYS A 6 -7.90 2.39 7.80
CA LYS A 6 -6.72 3.14 8.28
C LYS A 6 -5.74 2.27 9.08
N GLU A 7 -6.25 1.29 9.83
CA GLU A 7 -5.45 0.32 10.57
C GLU A 7 -6.07 -1.07 10.44
N VAL A 8 -5.23 -2.07 10.22
CA VAL A 8 -5.63 -3.46 10.04
C VAL A 8 -4.68 -4.34 10.85
N HIS A 9 -5.22 -5.30 11.58
CA HIS A 9 -4.44 -6.25 12.37
C HIS A 9 -4.70 -7.68 11.92
N GLY A 10 -3.62 -8.46 11.87
CA GLY A 10 -3.67 -9.87 11.56
C GLY A 10 -3.82 -10.17 10.07
N PHE A 11 -3.52 -11.43 9.73
CA PHE A 11 -3.48 -11.89 8.33
C PHE A 11 -4.86 -11.85 7.67
N GLU A 12 -5.93 -12.15 8.42
CA GLU A 12 -7.30 -12.13 7.88
C GLU A 12 -7.73 -10.71 7.46
N GLY A 13 -7.44 -9.71 8.29
CA GLY A 13 -7.73 -8.32 7.95
C GLY A 13 -6.94 -7.86 6.73
N LEU A 14 -5.65 -8.23 6.66
CA LEU A 14 -4.78 -7.88 5.52
C LEU A 14 -5.28 -8.52 4.22
N SER A 15 -5.68 -9.79 4.25
CA SER A 15 -6.26 -10.48 3.10
C SER A 15 -7.53 -9.80 2.60
N LYS A 16 -8.45 -9.43 3.50
CA LYS A 16 -9.69 -8.72 3.14
C LYS A 16 -9.40 -7.36 2.50
N LYS A 17 -8.43 -6.61 3.03
CA LYS A 17 -7.97 -5.34 2.42
C LYS A 17 -7.43 -5.58 1.00
N GLY A 18 -6.61 -6.60 0.82
CA GLY A 18 -6.04 -6.95 -0.48
C GLY A 18 -7.06 -7.45 -1.50
N GLU A 19 -8.09 -8.16 -1.07
CA GLU A 19 -9.24 -8.54 -1.90
C GLU A 19 -10.04 -7.32 -2.33
N TRP A 20 -10.47 -6.50 -1.37
CA TRP A 20 -11.18 -5.26 -1.65
C TRP A 20 -10.42 -4.36 -2.63
N TRP A 21 -9.10 -4.20 -2.45
CA TRP A 21 -8.29 -3.37 -3.33
C TRP A 21 -8.25 -3.92 -4.77
N ARG A 22 -8.02 -5.23 -4.94
CA ARG A 22 -8.02 -5.87 -6.27
C ARG A 22 -9.37 -5.83 -6.95
N GLU A 23 -10.45 -5.93 -6.19
CA GLU A 23 -11.81 -5.84 -6.71
C GLU A 23 -12.13 -4.43 -7.18
N ASN A 24 -11.70 -3.39 -6.45
CA ASN A 24 -12.07 -2.00 -6.72
C ASN A 24 -11.10 -1.26 -7.65
N PHE A 25 -9.84 -1.69 -7.76
CA PHE A 25 -8.83 -1.03 -8.59
C PHE A 25 -8.36 -1.94 -9.73
N GLU A 26 -8.19 -1.35 -10.90
CA GLU A 26 -7.49 -1.94 -12.04
C GLU A 26 -6.08 -1.32 -12.12
N VAL A 27 -5.05 -2.15 -12.27
CA VAL A 27 -3.66 -1.70 -12.28
C VAL A 27 -3.12 -1.68 -13.71
N HIS A 28 -2.73 -0.51 -14.18
CA HIS A 28 -2.13 -0.31 -15.52
C HIS A 28 -0.61 -0.41 -15.48
N GLY A 29 -0.02 -0.08 -14.33
CA GLY A 29 1.41 -0.16 -14.13
C GLY A 29 1.79 0.01 -12.68
N ASN A 30 2.86 -0.67 -12.28
CA ASN A 30 3.49 -0.51 -10.99
C ASN A 30 5.00 -0.44 -11.14
N LYS A 31 5.66 0.35 -10.30
CA LYS A 31 7.12 0.37 -10.15
C LYS A 31 7.45 0.44 -8.67
N VAL A 32 8.51 -0.25 -8.29
CA VAL A 32 9.05 -0.26 -6.93
C VAL A 32 10.48 0.23 -7.01
N SER A 33 10.89 1.11 -6.09
CA SER A 33 12.29 1.54 -6.00
C SER A 33 13.18 0.44 -5.45
N ASP A 34 14.49 0.66 -5.52
CA ASP A 34 15.42 -0.04 -4.66
C ASP A 34 15.07 0.22 -3.18
N PRO A 35 15.25 -0.78 -2.29
CA PRO A 35 14.94 -0.62 -0.89
C PRO A 35 16.01 0.21 -0.17
N ILE A 36 15.56 1.09 0.71
CA ILE A 36 16.40 1.72 1.73
C ILE A 36 16.29 0.86 2.98
N VAL A 37 17.41 0.29 3.43
CA VAL A 37 17.44 -0.63 4.58
C VAL A 37 18.11 0.06 5.76
N ALA A 38 17.49 -0.04 6.93
CA ALA A 38 18.03 0.45 8.19
C ALA A 38 17.65 -0.51 9.32
N ASP A 39 18.64 -1.19 9.90
CA ASP A 39 18.45 -2.23 10.92
C ASP A 39 17.37 -3.25 10.53
N ASN A 40 16.32 -3.37 11.35
CA ASN A 40 15.18 -4.25 11.10
C ASN A 40 14.04 -3.58 10.32
N HIS A 41 14.33 -2.50 9.59
CA HIS A 41 13.37 -1.81 8.74
C HIS A 41 13.86 -1.76 7.29
N PHE A 42 12.90 -1.73 6.37
CA PHE A 42 13.16 -1.33 5.00
C PHE A 42 12.03 -0.43 4.50
N ALA A 43 12.38 0.49 3.61
CA ALA A 43 11.44 1.38 2.95
C ALA A 43 11.59 1.29 1.43
N VAL A 44 10.47 1.38 0.72
CA VAL A 44 10.40 1.42 -0.74
C VAL A 44 9.36 2.44 -1.16
N THR A 45 9.54 3.04 -2.34
CA THR A 45 8.47 3.81 -2.99
C THR A 45 7.71 2.90 -3.94
N PHE A 46 6.39 2.92 -3.87
CA PHE A 46 5.51 2.35 -4.88
C PHE A 46 4.98 3.49 -5.76
N TRP A 47 5.25 3.42 -7.05
CA TRP A 47 4.53 4.19 -8.05
C TRP A 47 3.46 3.28 -8.65
N MET A 48 2.22 3.75 -8.67
CA MET A 48 1.08 3.01 -9.19
C MET A 48 0.28 3.88 -10.15
N ASP A 49 -0.14 3.27 -11.24
CA ASP A 49 -1.11 3.81 -12.18
C ASP A 49 -2.35 2.91 -12.11
N THR A 50 -3.43 3.42 -11.51
CA THR A 50 -4.63 2.64 -11.23
C THR A 50 -5.89 3.33 -11.76
N THR A 51 -6.88 2.53 -12.13
CA THR A 51 -8.25 3.01 -12.38
C THR A 51 -9.16 2.48 -11.30
N HIS A 52 -9.84 3.38 -10.60
CA HIS A 52 -10.88 3.01 -9.66
C HIS A 52 -12.12 2.57 -10.45
N LYS A 53 -12.40 1.27 -10.47
CA LYS A 53 -13.45 0.67 -11.33
C LYS A 53 -14.85 1.27 -11.06
N PRO A 54 -15.28 1.53 -9.81
CA PRO A 54 -16.59 2.13 -9.56
C PRO A 54 -16.76 3.55 -10.11
N SER A 55 -15.70 4.37 -10.13
CA SER A 55 -15.76 5.75 -10.66
C SER A 55 -15.26 5.88 -12.10
N GLY A 56 -14.56 4.88 -12.62
CA GLY A 56 -13.88 4.93 -13.92
C GLY A 56 -12.68 5.89 -13.96
N GLN A 57 -12.30 6.50 -12.83
CA GLN A 57 -11.25 7.50 -12.80
C GLN A 57 -9.87 6.84 -12.70
N ARG A 58 -8.99 7.20 -13.63
CA ARG A 58 -7.57 6.83 -13.60
C ARG A 58 -6.77 7.85 -12.80
N SER A 59 -5.90 7.38 -11.92
CA SER A 59 -4.99 8.20 -11.14
C SER A 59 -3.61 7.57 -11.11
N GLN A 60 -2.61 8.43 -10.99
CA GLN A 60 -1.23 8.03 -10.75
C GLN A 60 -0.83 8.54 -9.37
N MET A 61 -0.32 7.64 -8.54
CA MET A 61 0.11 7.98 -7.19
C MET A 61 1.47 7.39 -6.88
N THR A 62 2.18 8.05 -5.97
CA THR A 62 3.40 7.53 -5.37
C THR A 62 3.21 7.48 -3.87
N GLU A 63 3.55 6.35 -3.26
CA GLU A 63 3.49 6.14 -1.82
C GLU A 63 4.82 5.56 -1.31
N ILE A 64 5.15 5.85 -0.05
CA ILE A 64 6.28 5.23 0.65
C ILE A 64 5.71 4.12 1.54
N GLY A 65 6.13 2.88 1.30
CA GLY A 65 5.88 1.76 2.20
C GLY A 65 7.06 1.57 3.14
N VAL A 66 6.84 1.68 4.44
CA VAL A 66 7.83 1.39 5.49
C VAL A 66 7.44 0.10 6.20
N TYR A 67 8.36 -0.86 6.19
CA TYR A 67 8.16 -2.18 6.74
C TYR A 67 9.12 -2.42 7.89
N GLN A 68 8.60 -3.01 8.96
CA GLN A 68 9.41 -3.48 10.08
C GLN A 68 9.42 -5.01 10.10
N VAL A 69 10.63 -5.57 10.17
CA VAL A 69 10.89 -7.01 10.20
C VAL A 69 11.15 -7.45 11.64
N LYS A 70 10.56 -8.58 12.02
CA LYS A 70 10.80 -9.27 13.29
C LYS A 70 10.82 -10.76 13.02
N ASP A 71 11.84 -11.46 13.48
CA ASP A 71 12.01 -12.91 13.31
C ASP A 71 11.88 -13.38 11.84
N GLY A 72 12.44 -12.59 10.91
CA GLY A 72 12.39 -12.85 9.48
C GLY A 72 11.03 -12.62 8.80
N LYS A 73 10.06 -12.03 9.52
CA LYS A 73 8.71 -11.73 9.00
C LYS A 73 8.42 -10.24 9.07
N ILE A 74 7.62 -9.74 8.12
CA ILE A 74 7.06 -8.40 8.21
C ILE A 74 6.05 -8.39 9.35
N TRP A 75 6.34 -7.65 10.42
CA TRP A 75 5.45 -7.55 11.59
C TRP A 75 4.56 -6.31 11.51
N ARG A 76 4.99 -5.28 10.77
CA ARG A 76 4.26 -4.02 10.58
C ARG A 76 4.57 -3.41 9.22
N GLU A 77 3.55 -2.85 8.59
CA GLU A 77 3.64 -2.00 7.40
C GLU A 77 2.97 -0.66 7.69
N GLN A 78 3.53 0.41 7.14
CA GLN A 78 3.00 1.77 7.22
C GLN A 78 3.18 2.45 5.87
N PHE A 79 2.12 3.06 5.36
CA PHE A 79 2.12 3.73 4.07
C PHE A 79 2.01 5.24 4.27
N PHE A 80 2.84 5.99 3.55
CA PHE A 80 2.82 7.45 3.52
C PHE A 80 2.52 7.89 2.10
N TYR A 81 1.41 8.57 1.90
CA TYR A 81 0.99 9.14 0.64
C TYR A 81 0.28 10.46 0.90
N ASN A 82 0.18 11.28 -0.14
CA ASN A 82 -0.55 12.52 -0.06
C ASN A 82 -2.06 12.23 -0.12
N THR A 83 -2.76 12.43 0.99
CA THR A 83 -4.21 12.61 1.00
C THR A 83 -4.42 14.12 0.89
N GLU A 84 -4.96 14.60 -0.23
CA GLU A 84 -5.19 16.04 -0.50
C GLU A 84 -5.59 16.81 0.78
N GLU A 85 -4.89 17.92 1.07
CA GLU A 85 -5.24 18.87 2.16
C GLU A 85 -6.57 19.59 1.88
#